data_AF-A0A3D1K1A2-F1
#
_entry.id   AF-A0A3D1K1A2-F1
#
_cell.length_a   1.000
_cell.length_b   1.000
_cell.length_c   1.000
_cell.angle_alpha   90.00
_cell.angle_beta   90.00
_cell.angle_gamma   90.00
#
_symmetry.space_group_name_H-M   'P 1'
#
loop_
_entity.id
_entity.type
_entity.pdbx_description
1 polymer ?
#
loop_
_entity_poly.entity_id
_entity_poly.type
_entity_poly.pdbx_seq_one_letter_code
_entity_poly.pdbx_strand_id
1 'polypeptide(L)' 'MEKAKYTYWQDDGYWLGYLEEYPDYVTQGTSLEDLQEHLKDLHHDLSKGLVPHVRHVGELQLA' A
#
# COMPACT_ATOMS: atom_id res chain seq x y z
N MET A 1 -11.23 14.50 -1.03
CA MET A 1 -10.22 13.49 -1.39
C MET A 1 -9.90 12.75 -0.11
N GLU A 2 -10.09 11.43 -0.12
CA GLU A 2 -9.70 10.58 1.01
C GLU A 2 -8.18 10.49 1.06
N LYS A 3 -7.61 10.46 2.27
CA LYS A 3 -6.18 10.28 2.48
C LYS A 3 -5.96 8.87 3.00
N ALA A 4 -5.15 8.08 2.30
CA ALA A 4 -4.66 6.81 2.80
C ALA A 4 -3.34 7.00 3.55
N LYS A 5 -3.14 6.23 4.63
CA LYS A 5 -1.84 6.14 5.30
C LYS A 5 -1.00 5.07 4.62
N TYR A 6 0.29 5.30 4.51
CA TYR A 6 1.24 4.37 3.90
C TYR A 6 2.58 4.43 4.63
N THR A 7 3.26 3.29 4.67
CA THR A 7 4.64 3.19 5.16
C THR A 7 5.58 3.19 3.96
N TYR A 8 6.71 3.88 4.08
CA TYR A 8 7.70 3.94 3.01
C TYR A 8 9.12 3.97 3.56
N TRP A 9 10.08 3.45 2.79
CA TRP A 9 11.50 3.45 3.10
C TRP A 9 12.32 3.42 1.81
N GLN A 10 13.64 3.51 1.93
CA GLN A 10 14.57 3.35 0.80
C GLN A 10 15.39 2.07 0.96
N ASP A 11 15.56 1.35 -0.15
CA ASP A 11 16.46 0.20 -0.27
C ASP A 11 16.99 0.11 -1.70
N ASP A 12 18.28 -0.20 -1.86
CA ASP A 12 19.01 -0.29 -3.13
C ASP A 12 18.72 0.82 -4.17
N GLY A 13 18.57 2.07 -3.70
CA GLY A 13 18.30 3.23 -4.56
C GLY A 13 16.84 3.38 -5.01
N TYR A 14 15.95 2.52 -4.55
CA TYR A 14 14.50 2.61 -4.79
C TYR A 14 13.77 3.09 -3.53
N TRP A 15 12.61 3.72 -3.76
CA TRP A 15 11.61 3.93 -2.73
C TRP A 15 10.67 2.74 -2.72
N LEU A 16 10.42 2.17 -1.55
CA LEU A 16 9.48 1.06 -1.36
C LEU A 16 8.41 1.47 -0.36
N GLY A 17 7.23 0.87 -0.46
CA GLY A 17 6.17 1.14 0.48
C GLY A 17 4.92 0.29 0.28
N TYR A 18 4.02 0.39 1.24
CA TYR A 18 2.71 -0.27 1.23
C TYR A 18 1.67 0.61 1.94
N LEU A 19 0.40 0.40 1.62
CA LEU A 19 -0.73 1.05 2.29
C LEU A 19 -0.98 0.38 3.65
N GLU A 20 -1.25 1.13 4.72
CA GLU A 20 -1.49 0.55 6.06
C GLU A 20 -2.66 -0.45 6.08
N GLU A 21 -3.68 -0.23 5.24
CA GLU A 21 -4.82 -1.14 5.09
C GLU A 21 -4.46 -2.45 4.37
N TYR A 22 -3.37 -2.43 3.58
CA TYR A 22 -2.91 -3.53 2.74
C TYR A 22 -1.40 -3.78 2.95
N PRO A 23 -0.97 -4.12 4.18
CA PRO A 23 0.46 -4.15 4.55
C PRO A 23 1.26 -5.25 3.85
N ASP A 24 0.57 -6.25 3.30
CA ASP A 24 1.18 -7.36 2.56
C ASP A 24 1.48 -7.01 1.09
N TYR A 25 1.10 -5.81 0.63
CA TYR A 25 1.22 -5.39 -0.76
C TYR A 25 2.25 -4.27 -0.90
N VAL A 26 3.51 -4.68 -1.06
CA VAL A 26 4.62 -3.75 -1.29
C VAL A 26 4.71 -3.38 -2.77
N THR A 27 4.91 -2.10 -3.03
CA THR A 27 5.29 -1.57 -4.34
C THR A 27 6.54 -0.71 -4.22
N GLN A 28 7.12 -0.30 -5.34
CA GLN A 28 8.36 0.47 -5.39
C GLN A 28 8.29 1.58 -6.45
N GLY A 29 9.11 2.60 -6.30
CA GLY A 29 9.30 3.67 -7.28
C GLY A 29 10.74 4.19 -7.29
N THR A 30 11.11 4.89 -8.35
CA THR A 30 12.42 5.53 -8.54
C THR A 30 12.54 6.88 -7.82
N SER A 31 11.40 7.50 -7.49
CA SER A 31 11.28 8.64 -6.59
C SER A 31 10.14 8.43 -5.60
N LEU A 32 10.01 9.31 -4.60
CA LEU A 32 8.90 9.22 -3.66
C LEU A 32 7.55 9.47 -4.36
N GLU A 33 7.52 10.38 -5.34
CA GLU A 33 6.35 10.66 -6.16
C GLU A 33 5.96 9.44 -7.02
N ASP A 34 6.95 8.77 -7.62
CA ASP A 34 6.75 7.54 -8.39
C ASP A 34 6.16 6.41 -7.53
N LEU A 35 6.70 6.23 -6.31
CA LEU A 35 6.13 5.31 -5.32
C LEU A 35 4.68 5.67 -4.99
N GLN A 36 4.37 6.95 -4.81
CA GLN A 36 3.01 7.41 -4.50
C GLN A 36 2.02 7.16 -5.64
N GLU A 37 2.42 7.31 -6.91
CA GLU A 37 1.57 6.94 -8.04
C GLU A 37 1.29 5.43 -8.04
N HIS A 38 2.31 4.59 -7.85
CA HIS A 38 2.11 3.15 -7.78
C HIS A 38 1.25 2.72 -6.58
N LEU A 39 1.34 3.42 -5.44
CA LEU A 39 0.46 3.18 -4.29
C LEU A 39 -1.01 3.55 -4.59
N LYS A 40 -1.26 4.57 -5.41
CA LYS A 40 -2.64 4.94 -5.84
C LYS A 40 -3.23 3.89 -6.76
N ASP A 41 -2.44 3.40 -7.72
CA ASP A 41 -2.85 2.33 -8.62
C ASP A 41 -3.15 1.05 -7.84
N LEU A 42 -2.25 0.68 -6.92
CA LEU A 42 -2.45 -0.46 -6.02
C LEU A 42 -3.73 -0.32 -5.18
N HIS A 43 -3.97 0.87 -4.60
CA HIS A 43 -5.22 1.13 -3.87
C HIS A 43 -6.45 0.97 -4.77
N HIS A 44 -6.40 1.46 -6.01
CA HIS A 44 -7.50 1.33 -6.97
C HIS A 44 -7.83 -0.14 -7.21
N ASP A 45 -6.83 -0.96 -7.53
CA ASP A 45 -7.03 -2.36 -7.88
C ASP A 45 -7.57 -3.19 -6.69
N LEU A 46 -7.02 -2.97 -5.50
CA LEU A 46 -7.45 -3.65 -4.27
C LEU A 46 -8.87 -3.24 -3.85
N SER A 47 -9.15 -1.93 -3.81
CA SER A 47 -10.46 -1.40 -3.39
C SER A 47 -11.59 -1.72 -4.37
N LYS A 48 -11.26 -1.96 -5.65
CA LYS A 48 -12.22 -2.38 -6.69
C LYS A 48 -12.42 -3.89 -6.76
N GLY A 49 -11.69 -4.67 -5.95
CA GLY A 49 -11.77 -6.13 -5.99
C GLY A 49 -11.26 -6.74 -7.30
N LEU A 50 -10.34 -6.05 -7.99
CA LEU A 50 -9.71 -6.55 -9.22
C LEU A 50 -8.67 -7.62 -8.91
N VAL A 51 -8.14 -7.62 -7.69
CA VAL A 51 -7.25 -8.65 -7.17
C VAL A 51 -8.08 -9.65 -6.33
N PRO A 52 -8.03 -10.95 -6.62
CA PRO A 52 -8.70 -11.95 -5.79
C PRO A 52 -7.91 -12.22 -4.50
N HIS A 53 -8.61 -12.66 -3.44
CA HIS A 53 -8.02 -13.03 -2.15
C HIS A 53 -7.26 -11.88 -1.47
N VAL A 54 -7.80 -10.65 -1.53
CA VAL A 54 -7.24 -9.49 -0.83
C VAL A 54 -7.18 -9.75 0.67
N ARG A 55 -6.04 -9.47 1.28
CA ARG A 55 -5.84 -9.56 2.73
C ARG A 55 -6.18 -8.23 3.36
N HIS A 56 -6.93 -8.27 4.47
CA HIS A 56 -7.37 -7.10 5.21
C HIS A 56 -6.80 -7.12 6.63
N VAL A 57 -6.49 -5.92 7.14
CA VAL A 57 -6.15 -5.73 8.54
C VAL A 57 -7.45 -5.65 9.36
N GLY A 58 -7.51 -6.42 10.45
CA GLY A 58 -8.60 -6.37 11.40
C GLY A 58 -8.06 -6.10 12.81
N GLU A 59 -8.82 -5.36 13.60
CA GLU A 59 -8.55 -5.20 15.02
C GLU A 59 -9.42 -6.20 15.80
N LEU A 60 -8.87 -6.78 16.86
CA LEU A 60 -9.57 -7.69 17.75
C LEU A 60 -9.34 -7.24 19.19
N GLN A 61 -10.43 -7.06 19.94
CA GLN A 61 -10.34 -6.84 21.38
C GLN A 61 -9.80 -8.11 22.05
N LEU A 62 -8.65 -7.97 22.71
CA LEU A 62 -8.14 -9.00 23.61
C LEU A 62 -8.73 -8.74 25.00
N ALA A 63 -8.99 -9.83 25.74
CA ALA A 63 -9.68 -9.82 27.04
C ALA A 63 -9.12 -8.80 28.04
#